data_AF-A0A943KXP1-F1
#
_entry.id   AF-A0A943KXP1-F1
#
_cell.length_a   1.000
_cell.length_b   1.000
_cell.length_c   1.000
_cell.angle_alpha   90.00
_cell.angle_beta   90.00
_cell.angle_gamma   90.00
#
_symmetry.space_group_name_H-M   'P 1'
#
loop_
_entity.id
_entity.type
_entity.pdbx_description
1 polymer ?
#
loop_
_entity_poly.entity_id
_entity_poly.type
_entity_poly.pdbx_seq_one_letter_code
_entity_poly.pdbx_strand_id
1 'polypeptide(L)' 'MNRESRNAAYSRAKEMMIAGESWDKIMDETRLRQKDLKKIQSTEISPKF' A
#
# COMPACT_ATOMS: atom_id res chain seq x y z
N MET A 1 10.45 -16.49 1.50
CA MET A 1 10.34 -15.15 0.87
C MET A 1 10.49 -14.08 1.94
N ASN A 2 11.46 -13.18 1.75
CA ASN A 2 12.02 -12.26 2.75
C ASN A 2 10.96 -11.25 3.28
N ARG A 3 10.70 -11.23 4.59
CA ARG A 3 9.67 -10.37 5.22
C ARG A 3 9.96 -8.87 5.01
N GLU A 4 11.24 -8.50 4.93
CA GLU A 4 11.70 -7.11 4.78
C GLU A 4 11.22 -6.47 3.47
N SER A 5 11.30 -7.21 2.36
CA SER A 5 10.84 -6.71 1.04
C SER A 5 9.35 -6.36 1.01
N ARG A 6 8.54 -7.04 1.82
CA ARG A 6 7.09 -6.82 1.86
C ARG A 6 6.77 -5.56 2.65
N ASN A 7 7.47 -5.30 3.75
CA ASN A 7 7.30 -4.06 4.52
C ASN A 7 7.69 -2.83 3.69
N ALA A 8 8.78 -2.90 2.92
CA ALA A 8 9.19 -1.80 2.04
C ALA A 8 8.12 -1.45 0.98
N ALA A 9 7.52 -2.46 0.35
CA ALA A 9 6.43 -2.26 -0.61
C ALA A 9 5.19 -1.63 0.05
N TYR A 10 4.84 -2.07 1.27
CA TYR A 10 3.71 -1.54 2.03
C TYR A 10 3.93 -0.08 2.45
N SER A 11 5.13 0.27 2.94
CA SER A 11 5.48 1.65 3.29
C SER A 11 5.40 2.58 2.08
N ARG A 12 5.93 2.15 0.93
CA ARG A 12 5.90 2.97 -0.30
C ARG A 12 4.48 3.12 -0.86
N ALA A 13 3.67 2.06 -0.81
CA ALA A 13 2.26 2.14 -1.17
C ALA A 13 1.49 3.13 -0.28
N LYS A 14 1.76 3.13 1.03
CA LYS A 14 1.15 4.07 1.98
C LYS A 14 1.48 5.52 1.64
N GLU A 15 2.76 5.83 1.37
CA GLU A 15 3.19 7.18 0.96
C GLU A 15 2.47 7.64 -0.31
N MET A 16 2.40 6.78 -1.33
CA MET A 16 1.71 7.09 -2.59
C MET A 16 0.20 7.27 -2.41
N MET A 17 -0.44 6.47 -1.55
CA MET A 17 -1.86 6.65 -1.22
C MET A 17 -2.14 7.98 -0.53
N ILE A 18 -1.26 8.42 0.39
CA ILE A 18 -1.38 9.73 1.06
C ILE A 18 -1.14 10.86 0.06
N ALA A 19 -0.23 10.68 -0.89
CA ALA A 19 0.02 11.61 -1.98
C ALA A 19 -1.15 11.73 -2.97
N GLY A 20 -2.18 10.87 -2.86
CA GLY A 20 -3.35 10.88 -3.75
C GLY A 20 -3.11 10.21 -5.10
N GLU A 21 -2.08 9.38 -5.21
CA GLU A 21 -1.78 8.63 -6.44
C GLU A 21 -2.85 7.57 -6.75
N SER A 22 -3.01 7.24 -8.03
CA SER A 22 -3.97 6.25 -8.47
C SER A 22 -3.56 4.83 -8.11
N TRP A 23 -4.55 3.96 -7.93
CA TRP A 23 -4.34 2.57 -7.50
C TRP A 23 -3.50 1.78 -8.49
N ASP A 24 -3.71 1.99 -9.80
CA ASP A 24 -2.95 1.30 -10.85
C ASP A 24 -1.46 1.63 -10.78
N LYS A 25 -1.11 2.91 -10.57
CA LYS A 25 0.27 3.35 -10.43
C LYS A 25 0.93 2.75 -9.18
N ILE A 26 0.20 2.69 -8.08
CA ILE A 26 0.69 2.09 -6.83
C ILE A 26 0.93 0.58 -7.00
N MET A 27 0.03 -0.12 -7.70
CA MET A 27 0.19 -1.56 -7.98
C MET A 27 1.40 -1.84 -8.87
N ASP A 28 1.65 -1.02 -9.89
CA ASP A 28 2.79 -1.20 -10.79
C ASP A 28 4.12 -1.00 -10.06
N GLU A 29 4.24 0.08 -9.29
CA GLU A 29 5.44 0.41 -8.51
C GLU A 29 5.72 -0.60 -7.38
N THR A 30 4.70 -0.95 -6.60
CA THR A 30 4.87 -1.75 -5.38
C THR A 30 4.67 -3.24 -5.61
N ARG A 31 4.17 -3.63 -6.79
CA ARG A 31 3.75 -5.00 -7.14
C ARG A 31 2.76 -5.62 -6.15
N LEU A 32 2.07 -4.77 -5.38
CA LEU A 32 1.02 -5.18 -4.46
C LEU A 32 -0.30 -5.38 -5.22
N ARG A 33 -1.14 -6.26 -4.71
CA ARG A 33 -2.48 -6.46 -5.28
C ARG A 33 -3.45 -5.45 -4.69
N GLN A 34 -4.55 -5.16 -5.39
CA GLN A 34 -5.61 -4.28 -4.89
C GLN A 34 -6.12 -4.65 -3.49
N LYS A 35 -6.19 -5.95 -3.15
CA LYS A 35 -6.59 -6.40 -1.81
C LYS A 35 -5.64 -5.92 -0.71
N ASP A 36 -4.34 -5.87 -1.01
CA ASP A 36 -3.29 -5.47 -0.09
C ASP A 36 -3.30 -3.95 0.08
N LEU A 37 -3.53 -3.23 -1.02
CA LEU A 37 -3.78 -1.79 -1.02
C LEU A 37 -5.01 -1.41 -0.17
N LYS A 38 -6.16 -2.09 -0.32
CA LYS A 38 -7.34 -1.89 0.54
C LYS A 38 -7.04 -2.15 2.00
N LYS A 39 -6.22 -3.17 2.30
CA LYS A 39 -5.81 -3.48 3.66
C LYS A 39 -5.00 -2.33 4.25
N ILE A 40 -3.99 -1.84 3.53
CA ILE A 40 -3.18 -0.67 3.93
C ILE A 40 -4.08 0.54 4.19
N GLN A 41 -4.99 0.86 3.28
CA GLN A 41 -5.90 1.97 3.44
C GLN A 41 -6.75 1.84 4.72
N SER A 42 -7.29 0.64 4.98
CA SER A 42 -8.14 0.39 6.15
C SER A 42 -7.39 0.28 7.47
N THR A 43 -6.12 -0.13 7.49
CA THR A 43 -5.35 -0.30 8.72
C THR A 43 -4.48 0.90 9.06
N GLU A 44 -3.92 1.56 8.04
CA GLU A 44 -2.88 2.58 8.20
C GLU A 44 -3.38 4.01 7.94
N ILE A 45 -4.42 4.19 7.12
CA ILE A 45 -4.91 5.52 6.70
C ILE A 45 -6.22 5.87 7.39
N SER A 46 -7.19 4.95 7.37
CA SER A 46 -8.46 5.12 8.07
C SER A 46 -8.75 3.88 8.91
N PRO A 47 -8.07 3.73 10.05
CA PRO A 47 -8.53 2.80 11.07
C PRO A 47 -9.93 3.27 11.47
N LYS A 48 -10.96 2.54 11.02
CA LYS A 48 -12.33 2.75 11.48
C LYS A 48 -12.34 2.59 13.01
N PHE A 49 -12.38 3.71 13.71
CA PHE A 49 -12.80 3.80 15.11
C PHE A 49 -14.33 3.81 15.18
#